data_AF-A0ABD3FJZ8-F1
#
_entry.id   AF-A0ABD3FJZ8-F1
#
_cell.length_a   1.000
_cell.length_b   1.000
_cell.length_c   1.000
_cell.angle_alpha   90.00
_cell.angle_beta   90.00
_cell.angle_gamma   90.00
#
_symmetry.space_group_name_H-M   'P 1'
#
loop_
_entity.id
_entity.type
_entity.pdbx_description
1 polymer ?
#
loop_
_entity_poly.entity_id
_entity_poly.type
_entity_poly.pdbx_seq_one_letter_code
_entity_poly.pdbx_strand_id
1 'polypeptide(L)'
;MKAFTDAVDEDYEFEMYVDDIRLRGQVGYLIQEGIREGMKMHYYLNTHLHFDIAYNDVEAEEGRNKIVAVNMTMASSDPDLEYHYALSPENIAKSPEAIFTYSVKWHNRPDLLYENRNVDKDLIEPNDLELHWISVINSFILVMMLTGFLSIVMIRILKRDFSRYTDLETGDEHTLEDDSGWKLLHADVFRFPTNLSVFCALNGAGAQLFVMLSVVLASSLLGIVKPNKRGGMMAAFIVLYALTAGVGGFHSARMYRQLGGQRWVWNILMCVLVIPGPLVAIFSFLNTVAIWNDSSAALPFGTIMIVLALFITVALPLTIIGGIAGRNSTGEFKSPCRTNKIPREIPSVPGYRSPFILIIAAGCLPFSAVYIELHHIFAAIWGHSIYKLFGILFLSFVMLVFVTAFTTISLTYIQLSSEDHRWWWRSYISGGTTGLFVLAYSLWYYTHVADMTGFFQAAFYFGYTSMMAYCFFVMLGFIGFQSSLFFVNKIYRTIKVE
;
A
#
# COMPACT_ATOMS: atom_id res chain seq x y z
N MET A 1 2.43 39.30 5.98
CA MET A 1 1.10 39.96 5.96
C MET A 1 0.29 39.63 4.72
N LYS A 2 0.75 39.94 3.49
CA LYS A 2 0.02 39.51 2.27
C LYS A 2 -0.24 37.99 2.21
N ALA A 3 0.76 37.18 2.53
CA ALA A 3 0.60 35.72 2.64
C ALA A 3 -0.41 35.27 3.71
N PHE A 4 -0.64 36.04 4.78
CA PHE A 4 -1.68 35.74 5.77
C PHE A 4 -3.06 36.14 5.26
N THR A 5 -3.16 37.26 4.53
CA THR A 5 -4.41 37.63 3.85
C THR A 5 -4.82 36.57 2.85
N ASP A 6 -3.88 36.13 2.00
CA ASP A 6 -4.10 35.07 1.02
C ASP A 6 -4.49 33.74 1.72
N ALA A 7 -3.80 33.38 2.82
CA ALA A 7 -4.12 32.19 3.59
C ALA A 7 -5.52 32.24 4.26
N VAL A 8 -5.98 33.41 4.70
CA VAL A 8 -7.33 33.56 5.26
C VAL A 8 -8.40 33.56 4.15
N ASP A 9 -8.08 34.09 2.96
CA ASP A 9 -8.97 34.07 1.80
C ASP A 9 -9.16 32.65 1.23
N GLU A 10 -8.12 31.82 1.34
CA GLU A 10 -8.12 30.41 0.92
C GLU A 10 -8.46 29.42 2.06
N ASP A 11 -8.99 29.90 3.20
CA ASP A 11 -9.42 29.07 4.35
C ASP A 11 -8.34 28.11 4.91
N TYR A 12 -7.08 28.55 4.98
CA TYR A 12 -5.99 27.71 5.47
C TYR A 12 -6.16 27.35 6.96
N GLU A 13 -5.97 26.07 7.26
CA GLU A 13 -5.86 25.55 8.62
C GLU A 13 -4.39 25.27 8.97
N PHE A 14 -4.04 25.45 10.25
CA PHE A 14 -2.81 24.94 10.81
C PHE A 14 -3.08 23.71 11.67
N GLU A 15 -2.10 22.83 11.71
CA GLU A 15 -2.12 21.62 12.51
C GLU A 15 -0.96 21.62 13.50
N MET A 16 -1.25 21.29 14.74
CA MET A 16 -0.24 21.15 15.79
C MET A 16 -0.48 19.93 16.66
N TYR A 17 0.52 19.58 17.47
CA TYR A 17 0.48 18.39 18.30
C TYR A 17 0.89 18.73 19.73
N VAL A 18 0.10 18.28 20.71
CA VAL A 18 0.42 18.31 22.13
C VAL A 18 0.36 16.89 22.65
N ASP A 19 1.49 16.31 23.06
CA ASP A 19 1.59 14.92 23.52
C ASP A 19 0.93 13.89 22.56
N ASP A 20 1.22 14.02 21.25
CA ASP A 20 0.63 13.23 20.15
C ASP A 20 -0.88 13.41 19.92
N ILE A 21 -1.53 14.34 20.62
CA ILE A 21 -2.91 14.76 20.38
C ILE A 21 -2.90 15.80 19.25
N ARG A 22 -3.63 15.51 18.17
CA ARG A 22 -3.75 16.38 17.01
C ARG A 22 -4.74 17.50 17.32
N LEU A 23 -4.29 18.73 17.13
CA LEU A 23 -5.12 19.94 17.26
C LEU A 23 -5.11 20.68 15.92
N ARG A 24 -6.24 21.27 15.56
CA ARG A 24 -6.37 22.10 14.36
C ARG A 24 -7.01 23.43 14.66
N GLY A 25 -6.58 24.43 13.92
CA GLY A 25 -7.11 25.78 14.01
C GLY A 25 -7.11 26.45 12.65
N GLN A 26 -8.08 27.32 12.42
CA GLN A 26 -8.04 28.24 11.29
C GLN A 26 -6.99 29.32 11.55
N VAL A 27 -6.22 29.66 10.53
CA VAL A 27 -5.21 30.73 10.60
C VAL A 27 -5.86 32.08 10.91
N GLY A 28 -7.08 32.30 10.42
CA GLY A 28 -7.88 33.50 10.66
C GLY A 28 -9.28 33.33 10.12
N TYR A 29 -10.03 34.43 10.09
CA TYR A 29 -11.38 34.46 9.53
C TYR A 29 -11.64 35.79 8.82
N LEU A 30 -12.62 35.78 7.92
CA LEU A 30 -13.07 36.98 7.22
C LEU A 30 -14.47 37.38 7.70
N ILE A 31 -14.67 38.67 7.93
CA ILE A 31 -15.99 39.26 8.20
C ILE A 31 -16.39 40.10 6.99
N GLN A 32 -17.59 39.85 6.48
CA GLN A 32 -18.18 40.63 5.40
C GLN A 32 -19.16 41.64 5.98
N GLU A 33 -18.91 42.93 5.78
CA GLU A 33 -19.85 44.00 6.15
C GLU A 33 -20.41 44.70 4.90
N GLY A 34 -21.75 44.78 4.80
CA GLY A 34 -22.47 45.58 3.80
C GLY A 34 -23.45 44.79 2.89
N ILE A 35 -24.30 45.51 2.16
CA ILE A 35 -25.25 44.95 1.16
C ILE A 35 -24.65 45.14 -0.23
N ARG A 36 -24.51 44.04 -0.99
CA ARG A 36 -24.14 43.81 -2.42
C ARG A 36 -23.37 44.86 -3.25
N GLU A 37 -23.63 46.16 -3.15
CA GLU A 37 -22.98 47.22 -3.96
C GLU A 37 -21.81 47.93 -3.25
N GLY A 38 -21.38 47.45 -2.07
CA GLY A 38 -20.26 48.05 -1.33
C GLY A 38 -19.63 47.13 -0.29
N MET A 39 -19.53 45.82 -0.57
CA MET A 39 -18.97 44.84 0.37
C MET A 39 -17.53 45.20 0.76
N LYS A 40 -17.30 45.39 2.06
CA LYS A 40 -15.95 45.49 2.62
C LYS A 40 -15.60 44.16 3.28
N MET A 41 -14.49 43.58 2.84
CA MET A 41 -13.93 42.36 3.41
C MET A 41 -12.92 42.76 4.49
N HIS A 42 -13.16 42.32 5.71
CA HIS A 42 -12.27 42.53 6.84
C HIS A 42 -11.61 41.20 7.22
N TYR A 43 -10.29 41.14 7.05
CA TYR A 43 -9.48 39.95 7.34
C TYR A 43 -8.93 40.04 8.77
N TYR A 44 -9.13 38.97 9.55
CA TYR A 44 -8.65 38.87 10.93
C TYR A 44 -7.76 37.64 11.08
N LEU A 45 -6.67 37.79 11.83
CA LEU A 45 -5.76 36.70 12.17
C LEU A 45 -6.03 36.23 13.60
N ASN A 46 -6.06 34.92 13.81
CA ASN A 46 -6.12 34.34 15.15
C ASN A 46 -4.74 34.43 15.80
N THR A 47 -4.56 35.37 16.72
CA THR A 47 -3.26 35.60 17.37
C THR A 47 -3.13 35.00 18.76
N HIS A 48 -4.23 34.54 19.36
CA HIS A 48 -4.21 33.89 20.67
C HIS A 48 -4.76 32.47 20.63
N LEU A 49 -4.04 31.53 21.22
CA LEU A 49 -4.44 30.12 21.37
C LEU A 49 -4.71 29.80 22.84
N HIS A 50 -5.92 29.37 23.18
CA HIS A 50 -6.21 28.86 24.53
C HIS A 50 -6.21 27.33 24.53
N PHE A 51 -5.32 26.73 25.32
CA PHE A 51 -5.22 25.28 25.50
C PHE A 51 -5.89 24.87 26.81
N ASP A 52 -6.87 23.98 26.74
CA ASP A 52 -7.46 23.31 27.89
C ASP A 52 -6.90 21.87 27.95
N ILE A 53 -6.02 21.61 28.92
CA ILE A 53 -5.28 20.36 29.02
C ILE A 53 -5.77 19.55 30.22
N ALA A 54 -6.31 18.37 29.92
CA ALA A 54 -6.69 17.37 30.91
C ALA A 54 -5.50 16.45 31.22
N TYR A 55 -5.21 16.25 32.50
CA TYR A 55 -4.22 15.27 32.95
C TYR A 55 -4.84 14.26 33.92
N ASN A 56 -4.24 13.07 33.96
CA ASN A 56 -4.58 12.01 34.91
C ASN A 56 -3.38 11.75 35.84
N ASP A 57 -3.63 11.84 37.15
CA ASP A 57 -2.68 11.64 38.23
C ASP A 57 -2.66 10.20 38.79
N VAL A 58 -3.67 9.37 38.45
CA VAL A 58 -3.81 7.99 38.92
C VAL A 58 -2.81 7.04 38.24
N GLU A 59 -2.45 7.31 36.98
CA GLU A 59 -1.48 6.53 36.19
C GLU A 59 -0.06 7.13 36.18
N ALA A 60 0.27 7.96 37.18
CA ALA A 60 1.57 8.62 37.27
C ALA A 60 2.72 7.61 37.50
N GLU A 61 3.27 7.06 36.43
CA GLU A 61 4.55 6.36 36.45
C GLU A 61 5.67 7.38 36.69
N GLU A 62 6.53 7.12 37.68
CA GLU A 62 7.69 7.96 38.02
C GLU A 62 7.37 9.44 38.34
N GLY A 63 6.16 9.73 38.84
CA GLY A 63 5.76 11.09 39.24
C GLY A 63 5.45 12.04 38.09
N ARG A 64 5.24 11.53 36.87
CA ARG A 64 4.80 12.32 35.72
C ARG A 64 3.31 12.13 35.48
N ASN A 65 2.54 13.21 35.62
CA ASN A 65 1.13 13.23 35.22
C ASN A 65 1.02 13.03 33.70
N LYS A 66 0.14 12.14 33.27
CA LYS A 66 -0.06 11.85 31.84
C LYS A 66 -1.16 12.75 31.28
N ILE A 67 -0.93 13.35 30.10
CA ILE A 67 -1.95 14.14 29.41
C ILE A 67 -2.94 13.18 28.76
N VAL A 68 -4.23 13.41 29.00
CA VAL A 68 -5.31 12.49 28.59
C VAL A 68 -6.28 13.13 27.59
N ALA A 69 -6.38 14.46 27.57
CA ALA A 69 -7.09 15.21 26.53
C ALA A 69 -6.50 16.62 26.40
N VAL A 70 -6.57 17.18 25.20
CA VAL A 70 -6.22 18.59 24.94
C VAL A 70 -7.29 19.16 24.03
N ASN A 71 -7.86 20.29 24.41
CA ASN A 71 -8.72 21.09 23.55
C ASN A 71 -8.05 22.44 23.26
N MET A 72 -8.32 23.00 22.09
CA MET A 72 -7.75 24.27 21.66
C MET A 72 -8.86 25.17 21.15
N THR A 73 -8.99 26.36 21.75
CA THR A 73 -9.97 27.36 21.31
C THR A 73 -9.26 28.60 20.79
N MET A 74 -9.74 29.09 19.65
CA MET A 74 -9.29 30.32 18.99
C MET A 74 -10.14 31.53 19.35
N ALA A 75 -11.35 31.28 19.86
CA ALA A 75 -12.30 32.31 20.24
C ALA A 75 -12.15 32.62 21.73
N SER A 76 -12.12 33.91 22.05
CA SER A 76 -12.39 34.38 23.40
C SER A 76 -13.85 34.06 23.73
N SER A 77 -14.11 33.48 24.91
CA SER A 77 -15.47 33.39 25.48
C SER A 77 -16.04 34.76 25.85
N ASP A 78 -15.19 35.80 25.83
CA ASP A 78 -15.45 37.15 26.26
C ASP A 78 -15.44 38.09 25.02
N PRO A 79 -16.58 38.71 24.65
CA PRO A 79 -16.70 39.54 23.45
C PRO A 79 -15.81 40.79 23.43
N ASP A 80 -15.31 41.22 24.60
CA ASP A 80 -14.54 42.46 24.75
C ASP A 80 -13.00 42.26 24.67
N LEU A 81 -12.53 41.01 24.58
CA LEU A 81 -11.10 40.68 24.46
C LEU A 81 -10.73 40.38 23.00
N GLU A 82 -10.31 41.43 22.30
CA GLU A 82 -9.94 41.39 20.88
C GLU A 82 -8.53 40.79 20.71
N TYR A 83 -8.41 39.46 20.78
CA TYR A 83 -7.17 38.73 20.44
C TYR A 83 -7.03 38.43 18.94
N HIS A 84 -7.65 39.28 18.12
CA HIS A 84 -7.69 39.14 16.68
C HIS A 84 -6.95 40.30 16.04
N TYR A 85 -5.94 40.00 15.22
CA TYR A 85 -5.19 41.03 14.53
C TYR A 85 -5.86 41.34 13.19
N ALA A 86 -6.48 42.52 13.08
CA ALA A 86 -7.07 42.97 11.82
C ALA A 86 -5.98 43.31 10.79
N LEU A 87 -6.00 42.61 9.66
CA LEU A 87 -5.08 42.77 8.52
C LEU A 87 -5.45 44.00 7.67
N SER A 88 -5.63 45.15 8.30
CA SER A 88 -5.91 46.42 7.61
C SER A 88 -4.62 47.14 7.20
N PRO A 89 -4.63 47.94 6.11
CA PRO A 89 -3.47 48.73 5.70
C PRO A 89 -2.96 49.67 6.80
N GLU A 90 -3.85 50.18 7.65
CA GLU A 90 -3.52 51.07 8.77
C GLU A 90 -2.81 50.33 9.92
N ASN A 91 -3.26 49.12 10.26
CA ASN A 91 -2.64 48.31 11.32
C ASN A 91 -1.27 47.79 10.88
N ILE A 92 -1.15 47.35 9.62
CA ILE A 92 0.14 46.91 9.06
C ILE A 92 1.18 48.04 9.08
N ALA A 93 0.75 49.30 8.89
CA ALA A 93 1.64 50.45 8.97
C ALA A 93 2.04 50.83 10.41
N LYS A 94 1.18 50.58 11.39
CA LYS A 94 1.42 50.90 12.82
C LYS A 94 2.18 49.81 13.57
N SER A 95 1.89 48.53 13.29
CA SER A 95 2.46 47.36 13.96
C SER A 95 2.77 46.27 12.92
N PRO A 96 3.95 46.29 12.29
CA PRO A 96 4.26 45.35 11.20
C PRO A 96 4.43 43.90 11.67
N GLU A 97 4.63 43.66 12.97
CA GLU A 97 4.80 42.34 13.58
C GLU A 97 3.54 41.92 14.34
N ALA A 98 2.95 40.79 13.96
CA ALA A 98 1.85 40.17 14.70
C ALA A 98 2.43 39.36 15.88
N ILE A 99 2.00 39.68 17.10
CA ILE A 99 2.42 38.97 18.32
C ILE A 99 1.46 37.82 18.57
N PHE A 100 1.96 36.59 18.44
CA PHE A 100 1.21 35.39 18.79
C PHE A 100 1.37 35.08 20.28
N THR A 101 0.26 34.83 20.97
CA THR A 101 0.22 34.52 22.40
C THR A 101 -0.54 33.22 22.63
N TYR A 102 -0.30 32.58 23.77
CA TYR A 102 -1.07 31.40 24.16
C TYR A 102 -1.35 31.42 25.66
N SER A 103 -2.44 30.78 26.05
CA SER A 103 -2.79 30.54 27.46
C SER A 103 -3.08 29.06 27.66
N VAL A 104 -2.79 28.55 28.86
CA VAL A 104 -2.96 27.14 29.19
C VAL A 104 -3.73 27.00 30.48
N LYS A 105 -4.82 26.23 30.45
CA LYS A 105 -5.59 25.81 31.61
C LYS A 105 -5.38 24.32 31.81
N TRP A 106 -5.07 23.93 33.05
CA TRP A 106 -4.87 22.53 33.41
C TRP A 106 -6.04 22.07 34.29
N HIS A 107 -6.58 20.89 34.00
CA HIS A 107 -7.60 20.28 34.85
C HIS A 107 -7.38 18.77 35.02
N ASN A 108 -7.72 18.24 36.20
CA ASN A 108 -7.56 16.83 36.51
C ASN A 108 -8.79 16.02 36.03
N ARG A 109 -8.56 14.92 35.31
CA ARG A 109 -9.57 13.95 34.84
C ARG A 109 -9.11 12.52 35.18
N PRO A 110 -9.35 12.05 36.42
CA PRO A 110 -8.95 10.71 36.85
C PRO A 110 -9.79 9.60 36.19
N ASP A 111 -10.94 9.95 35.58
CA ASP A 111 -11.85 9.06 34.87
C ASP A 111 -11.33 8.61 33.50
N LEU A 112 -10.44 9.39 32.87
CA LEU A 112 -9.94 9.12 31.53
C LEU A 112 -8.53 8.52 31.62
N LEU A 113 -8.39 7.23 31.31
CA LEU A 113 -7.09 6.55 31.26
C LEU A 113 -6.29 7.02 30.03
N TYR A 114 -4.96 7.03 30.15
CA TYR A 114 -4.07 7.41 29.04
C TYR A 114 -4.26 6.53 27.81
N GLU A 115 -4.66 5.27 28.00
CA GLU A 115 -4.94 4.35 26.89
C GLU A 115 -6.18 4.73 26.06
N ASN A 116 -7.11 5.47 26.66
CA ASN A 116 -8.38 5.91 26.05
C ASN A 116 -8.31 7.35 25.53
N ARG A 117 -7.11 7.97 25.54
CA ARG A 117 -6.89 9.30 24.96
C ARG A 117 -7.14 9.29 23.45
N ASN A 118 -7.62 10.39 22.90
CA ASN A 118 -7.98 10.54 21.47
C ASN A 118 -9.12 9.62 20.98
N VAL A 119 -9.88 9.01 21.90
CA VAL A 119 -11.17 8.41 21.58
C VAL A 119 -12.21 9.54 21.62
N ASP A 120 -12.06 10.53 20.74
CA ASP A 120 -13.18 11.41 20.43
C ASP A 120 -14.25 10.55 19.79
N LYS A 121 -15.22 10.16 20.63
CA LYS A 121 -16.51 9.61 20.20
C LYS A 121 -17.36 10.66 19.48
N ASP A 122 -16.96 11.93 19.54
CA ASP A 122 -17.77 13.06 19.09
C ASP A 122 -17.42 13.58 17.68
N LEU A 123 -16.38 13.05 17.03
CA LEU A 123 -15.98 13.44 15.66
C LEU A 123 -16.39 12.44 14.57
N ILE A 124 -17.06 11.35 14.92
CA ILE A 124 -17.65 10.44 13.94
C ILE A 124 -19.14 10.46 14.21
N GLU A 125 -19.89 11.17 13.37
CA GLU A 125 -21.33 10.99 13.37
C GLU A 125 -21.60 9.49 13.19
N PRO A 126 -22.37 8.83 14.08
CA PRO A 126 -22.62 7.38 13.99
C PRO A 126 -23.14 6.95 12.62
N ASN A 127 -23.79 7.87 11.89
CA ASN A 127 -24.24 7.69 10.51
C ASN A 127 -23.09 7.42 9.53
N ASP A 128 -21.92 8.07 9.66
CA ASP A 128 -20.80 7.89 8.71
C ASP A 128 -20.13 6.52 8.88
N LEU A 129 -20.05 6.01 10.11
CA LEU A 129 -19.49 4.68 10.37
C LEU A 129 -20.41 3.58 9.83
N GLU A 130 -21.74 3.74 10.03
CA GLU A 130 -22.75 2.83 9.49
C GLU A 130 -22.76 2.85 7.96
N LEU A 131 -22.71 4.04 7.34
CA LEU A 131 -22.63 4.19 5.88
C LEU A 131 -21.35 3.55 5.31
N HIS A 132 -20.20 3.73 5.96
CA HIS A 132 -18.95 3.11 5.54
C HIS A 132 -19.02 1.58 5.65
N TRP A 133 -19.52 1.03 6.76
CA TRP A 133 -19.66 -0.43 6.93
C TRP A 133 -20.61 -1.05 5.91
N ILE A 134 -21.74 -0.39 5.61
CA ILE A 134 -22.71 -0.86 4.61
C ILE A 134 -22.09 -0.86 3.21
N SER A 135 -21.41 0.22 2.81
CA SER A 135 -20.75 0.32 1.50
C SER A 135 -19.67 -0.75 1.31
N VAL A 136 -18.83 -0.95 2.33
CA VAL A 136 -17.75 -1.95 2.31
C VAL A 136 -18.31 -3.36 2.19
N ILE A 137 -19.29 -3.73 3.04
CA ILE A 137 -19.87 -5.08 3.00
C ILE A 137 -20.54 -5.33 1.65
N ASN A 138 -21.26 -4.34 1.11
CA ASN A 138 -21.91 -4.48 -0.19
C ASN A 138 -20.90 -4.71 -1.31
N SER A 139 -19.82 -3.92 -1.34
CA SER A 139 -18.73 -4.10 -2.31
C SER A 139 -18.05 -5.46 -2.16
N PHE A 140 -17.78 -5.87 -0.92
CA PHE A 140 -17.18 -7.18 -0.62
C PHE A 140 -18.03 -8.34 -1.15
N ILE A 141 -19.34 -8.32 -0.87
CA ILE A 141 -20.27 -9.36 -1.34
C ILE A 141 -20.31 -9.40 -2.86
N LEU A 142 -20.37 -8.24 -3.52
CA LEU A 142 -20.41 -8.14 -4.98
C LEU A 142 -19.16 -8.74 -5.62
N VAL A 143 -17.96 -8.39 -5.12
CA VAL A 143 -16.68 -8.88 -5.66
C VAL A 143 -16.53 -10.39 -5.41
N MET A 144 -16.93 -10.88 -4.24
CA MET A 144 -16.94 -12.31 -3.94
C MET A 144 -17.90 -13.08 -4.84
N MET A 145 -19.10 -12.55 -5.10
CA MET A 145 -20.07 -13.17 -6.01
C MET A 145 -19.55 -13.20 -7.44
N LEU A 146 -18.98 -12.10 -7.94
CA LEU A 146 -18.39 -12.03 -9.27
C LEU A 146 -17.23 -13.02 -9.43
N THR A 147 -16.33 -13.07 -8.46
CA THR A 147 -15.19 -14.00 -8.46
C THR A 147 -15.67 -15.45 -8.37
N GLY A 148 -16.70 -15.73 -7.57
CA GLY A 148 -17.32 -17.05 -7.46
C GLY A 148 -17.97 -17.50 -8.77
N PHE A 149 -18.74 -16.62 -9.41
CA PHE A 149 -19.33 -16.88 -10.73
C PHE A 149 -18.25 -17.18 -11.78
N LEU A 150 -17.23 -16.33 -11.88
CA LEU A 150 -16.11 -16.54 -12.82
C LEU A 150 -15.33 -17.83 -12.51
N SER A 151 -15.18 -18.19 -11.24
CA SER A 151 -14.55 -19.45 -10.82
C SER A 151 -15.34 -20.66 -11.29
N ILE A 152 -16.67 -20.65 -11.16
CA ILE A 152 -17.54 -21.73 -11.67
C ILE A 152 -17.41 -21.86 -13.19
N VAL A 153 -17.41 -20.74 -13.91
CA VAL A 153 -17.21 -20.74 -15.37
C VAL A 153 -15.86 -21.33 -15.75
N MET A 154 -14.77 -20.92 -15.07
CA MET A 154 -13.43 -21.45 -15.32
C MET A 154 -13.34 -22.95 -15.04
N ILE A 155 -13.90 -23.43 -13.92
CA ILE A 155 -13.93 -24.86 -13.58
C ILE A 155 -14.73 -25.64 -14.62
N ARG A 156 -15.86 -25.09 -15.12
CA ARG A 156 -16.63 -25.72 -16.20
C ARG A 156 -15.84 -25.83 -17.49
N ILE A 157 -15.12 -24.77 -17.89
CA ILE A 157 -14.25 -24.77 -19.07
C ILE A 157 -13.16 -25.83 -18.90
N LEU A 158 -12.45 -25.83 -17.77
CA LEU A 158 -11.42 -26.82 -17.47
C LEU A 158 -11.98 -28.24 -17.51
N LYS A 159 -13.10 -28.51 -16.84
CA LYS A 159 -13.72 -29.85 -16.84
C LYS A 159 -14.13 -30.31 -18.24
N ARG A 160 -14.72 -29.41 -19.04
CA ARG A 160 -15.09 -29.71 -20.43
C ARG A 160 -13.86 -30.03 -21.27
N ASP A 161 -12.81 -29.22 -21.12
CA ASP A 161 -11.57 -29.41 -21.87
C ASP A 161 -10.89 -30.72 -21.44
N PHE A 162 -10.81 -31.03 -20.14
CA PHE A 162 -10.30 -32.31 -19.63
C PHE A 162 -11.10 -33.53 -20.15
N SER A 163 -12.44 -33.46 -20.17
CA SER A 163 -13.29 -34.55 -20.70
C SER A 163 -13.00 -34.80 -22.18
N ARG A 164 -12.99 -33.73 -23.00
CA ARG A 164 -12.70 -33.82 -24.44
C ARG A 164 -11.38 -34.52 -24.71
N TYR A 165 -10.35 -34.26 -23.91
CA TYR A 165 -9.04 -34.91 -24.08
C TYR A 165 -8.95 -36.34 -23.52
N THR A 166 -9.79 -36.69 -22.54
CA THR A 166 -9.79 -38.06 -21.98
C THR A 166 -10.48 -39.01 -22.95
N ASP A 167 -11.57 -38.56 -23.58
CA ASP A 167 -12.31 -39.34 -24.58
C ASP A 167 -11.43 -39.65 -25.81
N LEU A 168 -10.57 -38.69 -26.22
CA LEU A 168 -9.58 -38.87 -27.29
C LEU A 168 -8.48 -39.90 -26.98
N GLU A 169 -8.12 -40.11 -25.70
CA GLU A 169 -7.12 -41.14 -25.31
C GLU A 169 -7.72 -42.55 -25.29
N THR A 170 -9.05 -42.69 -25.15
CA THR A 170 -9.71 -43.99 -24.92
C THR A 170 -10.34 -44.66 -26.15
N GLY A 171 -10.45 -43.97 -27.29
CA GLY A 171 -10.86 -44.61 -28.55
C GLY A 171 -11.58 -43.69 -29.51
N ASP A 172 -10.84 -43.18 -30.50
CA ASP A 172 -11.23 -43.02 -31.91
C ASP A 172 -10.11 -42.22 -32.62
N GLU A 173 -9.22 -42.93 -33.33
CA GLU A 173 -8.10 -42.35 -34.11
C GLU A 173 -8.55 -41.45 -35.30
N HIS A 174 -9.84 -41.19 -35.46
CA HIS A 174 -10.41 -40.49 -36.62
C HIS A 174 -10.66 -38.98 -36.44
N THR A 175 -10.17 -38.36 -35.36
CA THR A 175 -10.16 -36.89 -35.22
C THR A 175 -8.75 -36.37 -34.90
N LEU A 176 -7.80 -36.66 -35.79
CA LEU A 176 -6.43 -36.12 -35.78
C LEU A 176 -6.32 -34.63 -36.21
N GLU A 177 -7.45 -33.92 -36.32
CA GLU A 177 -7.52 -32.50 -36.66
C GLU A 177 -7.98 -31.68 -35.44
N ASP A 178 -7.06 -31.44 -34.50
CA ASP A 178 -7.00 -30.26 -33.62
C ASP A 178 -6.06 -30.53 -32.42
N ASP A 179 -4.81 -30.88 -32.70
CA ASP A 179 -3.72 -30.76 -31.73
C ASP A 179 -3.45 -29.26 -31.50
N SER A 180 -4.40 -28.55 -30.87
CA SER A 180 -4.24 -27.17 -30.41
C SER A 180 -4.64 -27.04 -28.94
N GLY A 181 -3.78 -26.42 -28.14
CA GLY A 181 -4.05 -26.16 -26.73
C GLY A 181 -2.91 -26.46 -25.77
N TRP A 182 -3.20 -26.27 -24.48
CA TRP A 182 -2.17 -26.26 -23.44
C TRP A 182 -1.40 -27.59 -23.31
N LYS A 183 -2.04 -28.75 -23.57
CA LYS A 183 -1.40 -30.09 -23.46
C LYS A 183 -0.14 -30.24 -24.33
N LEU A 184 -0.10 -29.60 -25.51
CA LEU A 184 1.05 -29.64 -26.42
C LEU A 184 2.31 -29.01 -25.84
N LEU A 185 2.13 -28.10 -24.88
CA LEU A 185 3.24 -27.42 -24.24
C LEU A 185 3.90 -28.25 -23.13
N HIS A 186 3.48 -29.50 -22.89
CA HIS A 186 4.06 -30.36 -21.84
C HIS A 186 5.60 -30.39 -21.91
N ALA A 187 6.18 -30.35 -23.11
CA ALA A 187 7.63 -30.37 -23.33
C ALA A 187 8.32 -28.99 -23.25
N ASP A 188 7.61 -27.88 -23.03
CA ASP A 188 8.21 -26.53 -22.99
C ASP A 188 7.72 -25.66 -21.81
N VAL A 189 6.62 -26.01 -21.14
CA VAL A 189 6.03 -25.23 -20.02
C VAL A 189 7.00 -25.01 -18.86
N PHE A 190 7.85 -25.99 -18.56
CA PHE A 190 8.78 -25.91 -17.42
C PHE A 190 10.16 -25.35 -17.80
N ARG A 191 10.28 -24.75 -19.00
CA ARG A 191 11.49 -24.04 -19.42
C ARG A 191 11.72 -22.84 -18.50
N PHE A 192 12.89 -22.78 -17.87
CA PHE A 192 13.21 -21.77 -16.88
C PHE A 192 13.23 -20.35 -17.46
N PRO A 193 12.82 -19.34 -16.68
CA PRO A 193 12.74 -17.96 -17.14
C PRO A 193 14.11 -17.34 -17.38
N THR A 194 14.14 -16.33 -18.25
CA THR A 194 15.29 -15.43 -18.40
C THR A 194 15.50 -14.59 -17.14
N ASN A 195 16.73 -14.12 -16.90
CA ASN A 195 17.08 -13.28 -15.74
C ASN A 195 16.70 -13.91 -14.38
N LEU A 196 17.07 -15.17 -14.20
CA LEU A 196 16.72 -16.01 -13.05
C LEU A 196 16.99 -15.35 -11.69
N SER A 197 18.12 -14.64 -11.53
CA SER A 197 18.44 -13.94 -10.26
C SER A 197 17.44 -12.82 -9.94
N VAL A 198 17.02 -12.02 -10.93
CA VAL A 198 16.05 -10.94 -10.71
C VAL A 198 14.68 -11.52 -10.42
N PHE A 199 14.29 -12.55 -11.16
CA PHE A 199 13.01 -13.23 -10.96
C PHE A 199 12.87 -13.82 -9.55
N CYS A 200 13.90 -14.54 -9.08
CA CYS A 200 13.90 -15.12 -7.74
C CYS A 200 14.00 -14.05 -6.65
N ALA A 201 14.78 -13.00 -6.86
CA ALA A 201 14.84 -11.84 -5.95
C ALA A 201 13.47 -11.17 -5.79
N LEU A 202 12.78 -10.88 -6.88
CA LEU A 202 11.43 -10.30 -6.89
C LEU A 202 10.40 -11.21 -6.19
N ASN A 203 10.48 -12.53 -6.40
CA ASN A 203 9.62 -13.49 -5.71
C ASN A 203 9.92 -13.57 -4.21
N GLY A 204 11.20 -13.54 -3.81
CA GLY A 204 11.57 -13.50 -2.40
C GLY A 204 11.10 -12.22 -1.72
N ALA A 205 11.33 -11.07 -2.35
CA ALA A 205 10.84 -9.78 -1.86
C ALA A 205 9.31 -9.75 -1.73
N GLY A 206 8.58 -10.29 -2.72
CA GLY A 206 7.12 -10.38 -2.65
C GLY A 206 6.64 -11.29 -1.52
N ALA A 207 7.33 -12.39 -1.25
CA ALA A 207 7.05 -13.26 -0.10
C ALA A 207 7.29 -12.53 1.24
N GLN A 208 8.39 -11.78 1.36
CA GLN A 208 8.68 -10.96 2.53
C GLN A 208 7.59 -9.91 2.76
N LEU A 209 7.21 -9.15 1.72
CA LEU A 209 6.17 -8.12 1.82
C LEU A 209 4.80 -8.72 2.18
N PHE A 210 4.46 -9.87 1.59
CA PHE A 210 3.22 -10.58 1.91
C PHE A 210 3.15 -11.00 3.38
N VAL A 211 4.22 -11.60 3.91
CA VAL A 211 4.29 -12.01 5.32
C VAL A 211 4.29 -10.79 6.24
N MET A 212 5.08 -9.76 5.92
CA MET A 212 5.12 -8.52 6.69
C MET A 212 3.74 -7.89 6.80
N LEU A 213 3.05 -7.68 5.68
CA LEU A 213 1.73 -7.06 5.67
C LEU A 213 0.69 -7.93 6.40
N SER A 214 0.74 -9.26 6.22
CA SER A 214 -0.13 -10.18 6.94
C SER A 214 0.05 -10.08 8.46
N VAL A 215 1.31 -10.02 8.93
CA VAL A 215 1.64 -9.90 10.36
C VAL A 215 1.21 -8.53 10.90
N VAL A 216 1.47 -7.44 10.17
CA VAL A 216 1.02 -6.10 10.57
C VAL A 216 -0.50 -6.08 10.73
N LEU A 217 -1.25 -6.50 9.72
CA LEU A 217 -2.71 -6.45 9.73
C LEU A 217 -3.30 -7.40 10.80
N ALA A 218 -2.74 -8.60 10.96
CA ALA A 218 -3.18 -9.52 12.02
C ALA A 218 -2.88 -8.98 13.42
N SER A 219 -1.70 -8.38 13.63
CA SER A 219 -1.34 -7.76 14.91
C SER A 219 -2.20 -6.55 15.24
N SER A 220 -2.63 -5.79 14.22
CA SER A 220 -3.58 -4.69 14.36
C SER A 220 -4.99 -5.19 14.68
N LEU A 221 -5.43 -6.29 14.05
CA LEU A 221 -6.73 -6.91 14.32
C LEU A 221 -6.81 -7.46 15.76
N LEU A 222 -5.72 -8.03 16.27
CA LEU A 222 -5.62 -8.53 17.65
C LEU A 222 -5.39 -7.42 18.69
N GLY A 223 -5.24 -6.16 18.27
CA GLY A 223 -5.01 -5.02 19.16
C GLY A 223 -3.59 -4.92 19.75
N ILE A 224 -2.64 -5.73 19.28
CA ILE A 224 -1.23 -5.71 19.72
C ILE A 224 -0.56 -4.41 19.27
N VAL A 225 -0.80 -4.01 18.01
CA VAL A 225 -0.35 -2.73 17.46
C VAL A 225 -1.55 -1.79 17.45
N LYS A 226 -1.58 -0.84 18.41
CA LYS A 226 -2.61 0.21 18.46
C LYS A 226 -2.31 1.25 17.35
N PRO A 227 -3.13 1.35 16.28
CA PRO A 227 -2.87 2.24 15.15
C PRO A 227 -2.94 3.73 15.51
N ASN A 228 -3.63 4.04 16.61
CA ASN A 228 -3.84 5.40 17.11
C ASN A 228 -2.59 5.99 17.80
N LYS A 229 -1.52 5.20 18.00
CA LYS A 229 -0.24 5.72 18.51
C LYS A 229 0.59 6.28 17.35
N ARG A 230 0.86 7.59 17.38
CA ARG A 230 1.64 8.30 16.36
C ARG A 230 3.01 7.63 16.17
N GLY A 231 3.39 7.39 14.91
CA GLY A 231 4.66 6.74 14.56
C GLY A 231 4.76 5.25 14.92
N GLY A 232 3.86 4.71 15.74
CA GLY A 232 3.86 3.30 16.15
C GLY A 232 3.69 2.34 14.98
N MET A 233 2.80 2.66 14.03
CA MET A 233 2.65 1.87 12.81
C MET A 233 3.88 1.94 11.90
N MET A 234 4.48 3.11 11.72
CA MET A 234 5.69 3.26 10.91
C MET A 234 6.87 2.50 11.51
N ALA A 235 7.04 2.58 12.83
CA ALA A 235 8.04 1.80 13.56
C ALA A 235 7.78 0.29 13.43
N ALA A 236 6.52 -0.14 13.53
CA ALA A 236 6.13 -1.54 13.33
C ALA A 236 6.49 -2.02 11.91
N PHE A 237 6.22 -1.22 10.86
CA PHE A 237 6.62 -1.55 9.49
C PHE A 237 8.13 -1.71 9.36
N ILE A 238 8.93 -0.78 9.93
CA ILE A 238 10.40 -0.84 9.86
C ILE A 238 10.94 -2.09 10.56
N VAL A 239 10.47 -2.36 11.78
CA VAL A 239 10.91 -3.52 12.56
C VAL A 239 10.47 -4.83 11.91
N LEU A 240 9.21 -4.94 11.50
CA LEU A 240 8.69 -6.14 10.86
C LEU A 240 9.31 -6.38 9.48
N TYR A 241 9.65 -5.33 8.73
CA TYR A 241 10.42 -5.46 7.49
C TYR A 241 11.77 -6.12 7.76
N ALA A 242 12.50 -5.67 8.79
CA ALA A 242 13.79 -6.25 9.16
C ALA A 242 13.67 -7.71 9.65
N LEU A 243 12.66 -8.03 10.47
CA LEU A 243 12.43 -9.38 10.99
C LEU A 243 11.97 -10.38 9.91
N THR A 244 11.19 -9.93 8.93
CA THR A 244 10.70 -10.78 7.83
C THR A 244 11.72 -10.95 6.70
N ALA A 245 12.84 -10.23 6.72
CA ALA A 245 13.89 -10.29 5.70
C ALA A 245 14.45 -11.72 5.48
N GLY A 246 14.48 -12.53 6.54
CA GLY A 246 14.86 -13.94 6.43
C GLY A 246 13.94 -14.77 5.56
N VAL A 247 12.63 -14.47 5.54
CA VAL A 247 11.65 -15.15 4.67
C VAL A 247 11.94 -14.85 3.20
N GLY A 248 12.26 -13.58 2.89
CA GLY A 248 12.59 -13.17 1.53
C GLY A 248 13.86 -13.84 1.01
N GLY A 249 14.92 -13.85 1.84
CA GLY A 249 16.16 -14.56 1.54
C GLY A 249 15.95 -16.06 1.33
N PHE A 250 15.19 -16.70 2.22
CA PHE A 250 14.86 -18.13 2.15
C PHE A 250 14.14 -18.48 0.86
N HIS A 251 13.06 -17.76 0.54
CA HIS A 251 12.25 -18.04 -0.64
C HIS A 251 13.02 -17.78 -1.94
N SER A 252 13.76 -16.66 -2.01
CA SER A 252 14.59 -16.31 -3.18
C SER A 252 15.68 -17.36 -3.44
N ALA A 253 16.49 -17.69 -2.43
CA ALA A 253 17.61 -18.61 -2.61
C ALA A 253 17.16 -20.05 -2.89
N ARG A 254 16.06 -20.49 -2.25
CA ARG A 254 15.44 -21.79 -2.51
C ARG A 254 15.03 -21.91 -3.96
N MET A 255 14.24 -20.96 -4.45
CA MET A 255 13.76 -20.95 -5.83
C MET A 255 14.91 -20.83 -6.83
N TYR A 256 15.91 -19.99 -6.55
CA TYR A 256 17.10 -19.82 -7.39
C TYR A 256 17.87 -21.13 -7.54
N ARG A 257 18.02 -21.88 -6.44
CA ARG A 257 18.69 -23.19 -6.45
C ARG A 257 17.87 -24.24 -7.17
N GLN A 258 16.54 -24.27 -6.99
CA GLN A 258 15.63 -25.18 -7.67
C GLN A 258 15.71 -25.05 -9.19
N LEU A 259 15.80 -23.83 -9.71
CA LEU A 259 15.88 -23.55 -11.14
C LEU A 259 17.32 -23.71 -11.71
N GLY A 260 18.24 -24.33 -10.96
CA GLY A 260 19.61 -24.61 -11.43
C GLY A 260 20.60 -23.44 -11.32
N GLY A 261 20.25 -22.38 -10.59
CA GLY A 261 21.11 -21.23 -10.35
C GLY A 261 22.38 -21.58 -9.56
N GLN A 262 23.54 -21.10 -10.04
CA GLN A 262 24.84 -21.36 -9.41
C GLN A 262 25.36 -20.15 -8.60
N ARG A 263 25.11 -18.91 -9.07
CA ARG A 263 25.59 -17.67 -8.46
C ARG A 263 24.66 -17.19 -7.34
N TRP A 264 24.50 -18.01 -6.31
CA TRP A 264 23.54 -17.77 -5.22
C TRP A 264 23.84 -16.49 -4.41
N VAL A 265 25.11 -16.11 -4.24
CA VAL A 265 25.51 -14.86 -3.57
C VAL A 265 24.95 -13.64 -4.31
N TRP A 266 25.05 -13.63 -5.64
CA TRP A 266 24.49 -12.57 -6.47
C TRP A 266 22.96 -12.50 -6.37
N ASN A 267 22.30 -13.65 -6.31
CA ASN A 267 20.85 -13.70 -6.11
C ASN A 267 20.43 -13.12 -4.75
N ILE A 268 21.17 -13.40 -3.68
CA ILE A 268 20.90 -12.81 -2.36
C ILE A 268 21.15 -11.30 -2.37
N LEU A 269 22.25 -10.83 -2.98
CA LEU A 269 22.53 -9.40 -3.12
C LEU A 269 21.37 -8.69 -3.85
N MET A 270 20.87 -9.28 -4.94
CA MET A 270 19.70 -8.77 -5.65
C MET A 270 18.45 -8.76 -4.78
N CYS A 271 18.21 -9.82 -4.00
CA CYS A 271 17.09 -9.88 -3.06
C CYS A 271 17.15 -8.78 -2.00
N VAL A 272 18.36 -8.47 -1.48
CA VAL A 272 18.58 -7.40 -0.50
C VAL A 272 18.31 -6.01 -1.10
N LEU A 273 18.54 -5.81 -2.41
CA LEU A 273 18.46 -4.50 -3.04
C LEU A 273 17.16 -4.26 -3.82
N VAL A 274 16.39 -5.30 -4.18
CA VAL A 274 15.24 -5.15 -5.08
C VAL A 274 14.12 -4.27 -4.49
N ILE A 275 13.92 -4.30 -3.17
CA ILE A 275 13.02 -3.36 -2.49
C ILE A 275 13.77 -2.10 -2.07
N PRO A 276 14.82 -2.16 -1.24
CA PRO A 276 15.45 -0.95 -0.70
C PRO A 276 16.08 -0.06 -1.77
N GLY A 277 16.61 -0.61 -2.86
CA GLY A 277 17.29 0.16 -3.91
C GLY A 277 16.39 1.24 -4.54
N PRO A 278 15.26 0.87 -5.17
CA PRO A 278 14.29 1.85 -5.68
C PRO A 278 13.75 2.80 -4.60
N LEU A 279 13.48 2.29 -3.39
CA LEU A 279 12.97 3.12 -2.29
C LEU A 279 13.99 4.17 -1.84
N VAL A 280 15.27 3.82 -1.73
CA VAL A 280 16.35 4.76 -1.37
C VAL A 280 16.57 5.78 -2.48
N ALA A 281 16.40 5.42 -3.75
CA ALA A 281 16.49 6.37 -4.86
C ALA A 281 15.37 7.43 -4.78
N ILE A 282 14.13 7.01 -4.58
CA ILE A 282 12.99 7.91 -4.39
C ILE A 282 13.20 8.76 -3.13
N PHE A 283 13.57 8.13 -2.01
CA PHE A 283 13.87 8.83 -0.76
C PHE A 283 14.95 9.89 -0.94
N SER A 284 16.05 9.59 -1.64
CA SER A 284 17.15 10.54 -1.85
C SER A 284 16.69 11.74 -2.67
N PHE A 285 15.84 11.52 -3.68
CA PHE A 285 15.21 12.60 -4.43
C PHE A 285 14.30 13.47 -3.54
N LEU A 286 13.38 12.86 -2.80
CA LEU A 286 12.47 13.58 -1.89
C LEU A 286 13.21 14.35 -0.80
N ASN A 287 14.25 13.74 -0.21
CA ASN A 287 15.06 14.37 0.83
C ASN A 287 15.85 15.57 0.27
N THR A 288 16.32 15.50 -0.98
CA THR A 288 16.96 16.65 -1.66
C THR A 288 15.97 17.79 -1.88
N VAL A 289 14.74 17.47 -2.32
CA VAL A 289 13.65 18.44 -2.47
C VAL A 289 13.30 19.08 -1.12
N ALA A 290 13.30 18.30 -0.04
CA ALA A 290 13.05 18.80 1.32
C ALA A 290 14.12 19.76 1.82
N ILE A 291 15.40 19.43 1.61
CA ILE A 291 16.52 20.31 1.97
C ILE A 291 16.45 21.60 1.16
N TRP A 292 16.11 21.53 -0.14
CA TRP A 292 16.03 22.72 -0.98
C TRP A 292 14.91 23.69 -0.58
N ASN A 293 13.85 23.19 0.06
CA ASN A 293 12.74 24.01 0.55
C ASN A 293 12.83 24.32 2.05
N ASP A 294 13.99 24.11 2.69
CA ASP A 294 14.22 24.28 4.14
C ASP A 294 13.12 23.63 5.01
N SER A 295 12.58 22.50 4.55
CA SER A 295 11.45 21.83 5.19
C SER A 295 11.90 20.95 6.34
N SER A 296 11.17 20.99 7.46
CA SER A 296 11.34 20.06 8.58
C SER A 296 11.01 18.59 8.24
N ALA A 297 10.46 18.34 7.05
CA ALA A 297 10.28 17.00 6.50
C ALA A 297 11.61 16.33 6.09
N ALA A 298 12.69 17.10 5.92
CA ALA A 298 14.01 16.55 5.62
C ALA A 298 14.49 15.68 6.79
N LEU A 299 14.83 14.42 6.52
CA LEU A 299 15.33 13.54 7.58
C LEU A 299 16.76 13.96 7.95
N PRO A 300 17.04 14.21 9.25
CA PRO A 300 18.39 14.49 9.71
C PRO A 300 19.34 13.34 9.39
N PHE A 301 20.60 13.66 9.12
CA PHE A 301 21.64 12.66 8.83
C PHE A 301 21.71 11.55 9.89
N GLY A 302 21.55 11.90 11.17
CA GLY A 302 21.53 10.93 12.27
C GLY A 302 20.44 9.86 12.11
N THR A 303 19.21 10.25 11.74
CA THR A 303 18.10 9.31 11.52
C THR A 303 18.38 8.39 10.33
N ILE A 304 18.94 8.93 9.24
CA ILE A 304 19.35 8.14 8.07
C ILE A 304 20.38 7.08 8.47
N MET A 305 21.38 7.46 9.27
CA MET A 305 22.40 6.53 9.76
C MET A 305 21.82 5.45 10.68
N ILE A 306 20.82 5.76 11.51
CA ILE A 306 20.13 4.78 12.35
C ILE A 306 19.38 3.75 11.50
N VAL A 307 18.62 4.20 10.49
CA VAL A 307 17.89 3.30 9.58
C VAL A 307 18.86 2.43 8.78
N LEU A 308 19.95 3.00 8.29
CA LEU A 308 21.00 2.27 7.60
C LEU A 308 21.68 1.23 8.51
N ALA A 309 21.97 1.60 9.76
CA ALA A 309 22.54 0.70 10.75
C ALA A 309 21.59 -0.47 11.03
N LEU A 310 20.30 -0.21 11.23
CA LEU A 310 19.28 -1.26 11.40
C LEU A 310 19.23 -2.20 10.19
N PHE A 311 19.29 -1.65 8.97
CA PHE A 311 19.31 -2.45 7.75
C PHE A 311 20.54 -3.35 7.65
N ILE A 312 21.73 -2.80 7.91
CA ILE A 312 23.00 -3.54 7.82
C ILE A 312 23.15 -4.57 8.97
N THR A 313 22.67 -4.26 10.17
CA THR A 313 22.87 -5.11 11.36
C THR A 313 21.78 -6.17 11.54
N VAL A 314 20.56 -5.90 11.06
CA VAL A 314 19.42 -6.82 11.25
C VAL A 314 18.97 -7.39 9.92
N ALA A 315 18.48 -6.56 8.99
CA ALA A 315 17.81 -7.03 7.78
C ALA A 315 18.76 -7.81 6.85
N LEU A 316 19.97 -7.30 6.62
CA LEU A 316 20.95 -7.92 5.72
C LEU A 316 21.43 -9.29 6.26
N PRO A 317 21.88 -9.43 7.53
CA PRO A 317 22.24 -10.72 8.09
C PRO A 317 21.09 -11.73 8.07
N LEU A 318 19.87 -11.31 8.43
CA LEU A 318 18.70 -12.19 8.37
C LEU A 318 18.43 -12.68 6.94
N THR A 319 18.55 -11.80 5.94
CA THR A 319 18.38 -12.18 4.53
C THR A 319 19.42 -13.22 4.09
N ILE A 320 20.68 -13.05 4.52
CA ILE A 320 21.76 -14.00 4.22
C ILE A 320 21.51 -15.34 4.92
N ILE A 321 21.18 -15.33 6.22
CA ILE A 321 20.88 -16.55 6.99
C ILE A 321 19.69 -17.29 6.36
N GLY A 322 18.62 -16.56 6.04
CA GLY A 322 17.47 -17.09 5.32
C GLY A 322 17.87 -17.70 3.98
N GLY A 323 18.71 -17.01 3.21
CA GLY A 323 19.20 -17.49 1.92
C GLY A 323 20.06 -18.77 2.02
N ILE A 324 20.92 -18.87 3.03
CA ILE A 324 21.71 -20.09 3.30
C ILE A 324 20.78 -21.25 3.69
N ALA A 325 19.81 -20.99 4.59
CA ALA A 325 18.82 -21.99 4.98
C ALA A 325 17.97 -22.47 3.79
N GLY A 326 17.52 -21.53 2.95
CA GLY A 326 16.75 -21.83 1.73
C GLY A 326 17.53 -22.70 0.77
N ARG A 327 18.80 -22.35 0.49
CA ARG A 327 19.70 -23.13 -0.36
C ARG A 327 19.89 -24.55 0.18
N ASN A 328 20.17 -24.70 1.47
CA ASN A 328 20.50 -26.00 2.07
C ASN A 328 19.27 -26.91 2.23
N SER A 329 18.08 -26.32 2.38
CA SER A 329 16.81 -27.05 2.46
C SER A 329 16.28 -27.50 1.08
N THR A 330 16.95 -27.12 -0.01
CA THR A 330 16.43 -27.32 -1.37
C THR A 330 16.74 -28.70 -1.94
N GLY A 331 15.70 -29.43 -2.34
CA GLY A 331 15.80 -30.54 -3.30
C GLY A 331 15.64 -30.09 -4.75
N GLU A 332 15.88 -31.00 -5.71
CA GLU A 332 15.73 -30.71 -7.15
C GLU A 332 14.31 -30.25 -7.50
N PHE A 333 14.19 -29.34 -8.48
CA PHE A 333 12.89 -28.93 -9.00
C PHE A 333 12.22 -30.11 -9.70
N LYS A 334 11.15 -30.63 -9.08
CA LYS A 334 10.35 -31.74 -9.61
C LYS A 334 9.42 -31.24 -10.71
N SER A 335 9.97 -31.07 -11.92
CA SER A 335 9.17 -30.79 -13.12
C SER A 335 8.29 -32.00 -13.44
N PRO A 336 6.96 -31.84 -13.58
CA PRO A 336 6.07 -32.90 -14.04
C PRO A 336 6.43 -33.48 -15.41
N CYS A 337 7.00 -32.65 -16.30
CA CYS A 337 7.33 -33.05 -17.66
C CYS A 337 8.77 -32.66 -18.00
N ARG A 338 9.43 -33.46 -18.83
CA ARG A 338 10.78 -33.16 -19.33
C ARG A 338 10.71 -32.08 -20.42
N THR A 339 11.70 -31.19 -20.44
CA THR A 339 11.78 -30.14 -21.44
C THR A 339 12.54 -30.56 -22.70
N ASN A 340 12.05 -30.14 -23.86
CA ASN A 340 12.72 -30.30 -25.15
C ASN A 340 13.89 -29.31 -25.31
N LYS A 341 14.85 -29.67 -26.18
CA LYS A 341 16.02 -28.80 -26.45
C LYS A 341 15.62 -27.52 -27.20
N ILE A 342 14.77 -27.66 -28.22
CA ILE A 342 14.33 -26.56 -29.09
C ILE A 342 12.95 -26.09 -28.61
N PRO A 343 12.75 -24.78 -28.36
CA PRO A 343 11.44 -24.27 -27.97
C PRO A 343 10.47 -24.35 -29.15
N ARG A 344 9.24 -24.77 -28.89
CA ARG A 344 8.15 -24.67 -29.88
C ARG A 344 7.89 -23.20 -30.28
N GLU A 345 7.61 -23.00 -31.56
CA GLU A 345 7.21 -21.70 -32.10
C GLU A 345 5.83 -21.30 -31.54
N ILE A 346 5.67 -20.01 -31.24
CA ILE A 346 4.46 -19.49 -30.60
C ILE A 346 3.54 -18.95 -31.71
N PRO A 347 2.31 -19.45 -31.83
CA PRO A 347 1.40 -19.02 -32.88
C PRO A 347 0.98 -17.56 -32.69
N SER A 348 0.69 -16.87 -33.80
CA SER A 348 0.11 -15.53 -33.77
C SER A 348 -1.33 -15.59 -33.27
N VAL A 349 -1.63 -14.84 -32.21
CA VAL A 349 -2.98 -14.75 -31.64
C VAL A 349 -3.70 -13.48 -32.13
N PRO A 350 -5.04 -13.49 -32.22
CA PRO A 350 -5.81 -12.28 -32.46
C PRO A 350 -5.49 -11.17 -31.45
N GLY A 351 -5.64 -9.90 -31.86
CA GLY A 351 -5.21 -8.75 -31.05
C GLY A 351 -5.76 -8.73 -29.62
N TYR A 352 -7.01 -9.15 -29.39
CA TYR A 352 -7.62 -9.20 -28.06
C TYR A 352 -7.01 -10.26 -27.11
N ARG A 353 -6.30 -11.26 -27.65
CA ARG A 353 -5.49 -12.23 -26.89
C ARG A 353 -4.02 -11.84 -26.82
N SER A 354 -3.65 -10.64 -27.28
CA SER A 354 -2.28 -10.17 -27.19
C SER A 354 -1.83 -10.14 -25.72
N PRO A 355 -0.55 -10.50 -25.44
CA PRO A 355 -0.04 -10.53 -24.08
C PRO A 355 -0.20 -9.22 -23.32
N PHE A 356 -0.05 -8.09 -24.03
CA PHE A 356 -0.18 -6.76 -23.45
C PHE A 356 -1.59 -6.48 -22.94
N ILE A 357 -2.62 -6.77 -23.74
CA ILE A 357 -4.02 -6.55 -23.36
C ILE A 357 -4.40 -7.45 -22.19
N LEU A 358 -3.97 -8.72 -22.21
CA LEU A 358 -4.25 -9.65 -21.11
C LEU A 358 -3.59 -9.22 -19.80
N ILE A 359 -2.36 -8.70 -19.85
CA ILE A 359 -1.67 -8.17 -18.67
C ILE A 359 -2.41 -6.96 -18.09
N ILE A 360 -2.83 -6.00 -18.93
CA ILE A 360 -3.60 -4.84 -18.45
C ILE A 360 -4.94 -5.29 -17.86
N ALA A 361 -5.64 -6.19 -18.55
CA ALA A 361 -6.91 -6.74 -18.06
C ALA A 361 -6.77 -7.48 -16.71
N ALA A 362 -5.59 -8.06 -16.44
CA ALA A 362 -5.30 -8.74 -15.18
C ALA A 362 -5.46 -7.82 -13.97
N GLY A 363 -5.02 -6.56 -14.09
CA GLY A 363 -5.03 -5.60 -12.99
C GLY A 363 -6.41 -5.02 -12.69
N CYS A 364 -7.35 -5.04 -13.65
CA CYS A 364 -8.67 -4.43 -13.50
C CYS A 364 -9.48 -5.04 -12.36
N LEU A 365 -9.56 -6.38 -12.30
CA LEU A 365 -10.38 -7.08 -11.30
C LEU A 365 -9.82 -6.92 -9.87
N PRO A 366 -8.53 -7.18 -9.59
CA PRO A 366 -7.97 -6.94 -8.26
C PRO A 366 -7.98 -5.47 -7.86
N PHE A 367 -7.81 -4.53 -8.81
CA PHE A 367 -7.95 -3.10 -8.53
C PHE A 367 -9.39 -2.73 -8.12
N SER A 368 -10.39 -3.21 -8.87
CA SER A 368 -11.81 -2.95 -8.53
C SER A 368 -12.19 -3.49 -7.15
N ALA A 369 -11.58 -4.61 -6.75
CA ALA A 369 -11.79 -5.24 -5.45
C ALA A 369 -11.26 -4.39 -4.27
N VAL A 370 -10.19 -3.63 -4.48
CA VAL A 370 -9.53 -2.83 -3.43
C VAL A 370 -9.80 -1.33 -3.56
N TYR A 371 -10.48 -0.88 -4.62
CA TYR A 371 -10.66 0.53 -4.97
C TYR A 371 -11.23 1.39 -3.83
N ILE A 372 -12.30 0.92 -3.18
CA ILE A 372 -12.96 1.67 -2.10
C ILE A 372 -12.01 1.85 -0.91
N GLU A 373 -11.35 0.77 -0.48
CA GLU A 373 -10.36 0.83 0.60
C GLU A 373 -9.16 1.69 0.23
N LEU A 374 -8.69 1.60 -1.02
CA LEU A 374 -7.60 2.42 -1.51
C LEU A 374 -7.95 3.91 -1.42
N HIS A 375 -9.19 4.29 -1.76
CA HIS A 375 -9.66 5.66 -1.59
C HIS A 375 -9.60 6.11 -0.13
N HIS A 376 -10.07 5.27 0.80
CA HIS A 376 -10.01 5.57 2.24
C HIS A 376 -8.58 5.62 2.79
N ILE A 377 -7.69 4.75 2.31
CA ILE A 377 -6.25 4.80 2.63
C ILE A 377 -5.65 6.10 2.12
N PHE A 378 -5.96 6.51 0.88
CA PHE A 378 -5.46 7.77 0.31
C PHE A 378 -6.00 8.97 1.10
N ALA A 379 -7.29 8.98 1.45
CA ALA A 379 -7.89 10.01 2.29
C ALA A 379 -7.29 10.06 3.70
N ALA A 380 -6.80 8.94 4.22
CA ALA A 380 -6.15 8.89 5.53
C ALA A 380 -4.67 9.28 5.51
N ILE A 381 -3.94 8.96 4.43
CA ILE A 381 -2.52 9.30 4.28
C ILE A 381 -2.36 10.77 3.87
N TRP A 382 -3.20 11.23 2.94
CA TRP A 382 -3.09 12.55 2.33
C TRP A 382 -4.10 13.57 2.85
N GLY A 383 -5.15 13.10 3.54
CA GLY A 383 -6.23 13.95 4.02
C GLY A 383 -6.32 14.03 5.55
N HIS A 384 -7.52 14.40 6.00
CA HIS A 384 -7.78 14.89 7.34
C HIS A 384 -8.28 13.81 8.33
N SER A 385 -8.48 12.56 7.92
CA SER A 385 -9.10 11.54 8.79
C SER A 385 -8.14 10.43 9.20
N ILE A 386 -8.21 9.98 10.45
CA ILE A 386 -7.44 8.81 10.92
C ILE A 386 -8.16 7.56 10.42
N TYR A 387 -7.48 6.69 9.66
CA TYR A 387 -8.05 5.39 9.29
C TYR A 387 -8.16 4.52 10.54
N LYS A 388 -9.39 4.25 11.00
CA LYS A 388 -9.67 3.48 12.23
C LYS A 388 -10.12 2.04 11.96
N LEU A 389 -10.38 1.66 10.71
CA LEU A 389 -11.07 0.42 10.34
C LEU A 389 -10.12 -0.72 9.90
N PHE A 390 -9.12 -1.06 10.72
CA PHE A 390 -8.12 -2.08 10.37
C PHE A 390 -8.69 -3.49 10.18
N GLY A 391 -9.81 -3.82 10.81
CA GLY A 391 -10.49 -5.11 10.59
C GLY A 391 -11.02 -5.26 9.17
N ILE A 392 -11.57 -4.18 8.60
CA ILE A 392 -12.00 -4.15 7.20
C ILE A 392 -10.80 -4.24 6.27
N LEU A 393 -9.72 -3.51 6.56
CA LEU A 393 -8.48 -3.58 5.79
C LEU A 393 -7.92 -5.00 5.70
N PHE A 394 -7.98 -5.77 6.80
CA PHE A 394 -7.57 -7.18 6.79
C PHE A 394 -8.46 -8.04 5.89
N LEU A 395 -9.80 -7.88 5.95
CA LEU A 395 -10.72 -8.60 5.07
C LEU A 395 -10.49 -8.26 3.59
N SER A 396 -10.28 -6.98 3.29
CA SER A 396 -9.98 -6.50 1.93
C SER A 396 -8.63 -7.02 1.43
N PHE A 397 -7.63 -7.13 2.31
CA PHE A 397 -6.35 -7.78 1.97
C PHE A 397 -6.54 -9.26 1.62
N VAL A 398 -7.29 -10.02 2.40
CA VAL A 398 -7.60 -11.44 2.12
C VAL A 398 -8.33 -11.58 0.78
N MET A 399 -9.32 -10.74 0.54
CA MET A 399 -10.06 -10.70 -0.72
C MET A 399 -9.14 -10.39 -1.91
N LEU A 400 -8.26 -9.39 -1.78
CA LEU A 400 -7.28 -9.03 -2.81
C LEU A 400 -6.37 -10.21 -3.16
N VAL A 401 -5.93 -11.00 -2.18
CA VAL A 401 -5.14 -12.22 -2.41
C VAL A 401 -5.92 -13.23 -3.26
N PHE A 402 -7.18 -13.50 -2.93
CA PHE A 402 -8.02 -14.43 -3.68
C PHE A 402 -8.31 -13.96 -5.11
N VAL A 403 -8.68 -12.69 -5.28
CA VAL A 403 -8.99 -12.13 -6.61
C VAL A 403 -7.73 -12.10 -7.48
N THR A 404 -6.57 -11.73 -6.91
CA THR A 404 -5.28 -11.76 -7.63
C THR A 404 -4.89 -13.19 -8.03
N ALA A 405 -5.04 -14.16 -7.13
CA ALA A 405 -4.77 -15.57 -7.44
C ALA A 405 -5.69 -16.09 -8.55
N PHE A 406 -6.99 -15.79 -8.47
CA PHE A 406 -7.98 -16.24 -9.45
C PHE A 406 -7.73 -15.66 -10.85
N THR A 407 -7.51 -14.34 -10.93
CA THR A 407 -7.30 -13.62 -12.20
C THR A 407 -6.02 -14.09 -12.89
N THR A 408 -4.94 -14.28 -12.13
CA THR A 408 -3.65 -14.75 -12.68
C THR A 408 -3.70 -16.21 -13.14
N ILE A 409 -4.40 -17.10 -12.42
CA ILE A 409 -4.66 -18.47 -12.87
C ILE A 409 -5.46 -18.46 -14.18
N SER A 410 -6.52 -17.67 -14.24
CA SER A 410 -7.42 -17.57 -15.40
C SER A 410 -6.67 -17.11 -16.65
N LEU A 411 -5.82 -16.09 -16.52
CA LEU A 411 -5.02 -15.57 -17.63
C LEU A 411 -3.87 -16.50 -18.01
N THR A 412 -3.23 -17.16 -17.04
CA THR A 412 -2.23 -18.19 -17.32
C THR A 412 -2.86 -19.33 -18.10
N TYR A 413 -4.10 -19.72 -17.80
CA TYR A 413 -4.82 -20.72 -18.58
C TYR A 413 -5.08 -20.26 -20.01
N ILE A 414 -5.62 -19.06 -20.21
CA ILE A 414 -5.86 -18.49 -21.55
C ILE A 414 -4.58 -18.42 -22.36
N GLN A 415 -3.46 -18.04 -21.72
CA GLN A 415 -2.14 -18.01 -22.33
C GLN A 415 -1.68 -19.41 -22.79
N LEU A 416 -1.76 -20.41 -21.90
CA LEU A 416 -1.34 -21.77 -22.21
C LEU A 416 -2.23 -22.40 -23.29
N SER A 417 -3.54 -22.13 -23.26
CA SER A 417 -4.49 -22.55 -24.30
C SER A 417 -4.23 -21.86 -25.65
N SER A 418 -3.44 -20.79 -25.67
CA SER A 418 -2.95 -20.13 -26.89
C SER A 418 -1.52 -20.58 -27.27
N GLU A 419 -1.06 -21.70 -26.72
CA GLU A 419 0.26 -22.30 -26.99
C GLU A 419 1.48 -21.43 -26.65
N ASP A 420 1.34 -20.46 -25.72
CA ASP A 420 2.48 -19.66 -25.26
C ASP A 420 3.02 -20.15 -23.91
N HIS A 421 4.16 -20.86 -23.95
CA HIS A 421 4.83 -21.42 -22.78
C HIS A 421 5.52 -20.38 -21.85
N ARG A 422 5.59 -19.10 -22.20
CA ARG A 422 6.34 -18.07 -21.45
C ARG A 422 5.55 -17.51 -20.26
N TRP A 423 5.00 -18.37 -19.41
CA TRP A 423 4.07 -17.98 -18.35
C TRP A 423 4.76 -17.45 -17.07
N TRP A 424 6.05 -17.74 -16.85
CA TRP A 424 6.79 -17.38 -15.63
C TRP A 424 6.75 -15.87 -15.33
N TRP A 425 7.26 -15.03 -16.23
CA TRP A 425 7.23 -13.58 -16.07
C TRP A 425 5.83 -13.01 -16.27
N ARG A 426 5.03 -13.61 -17.14
CA ARG A 426 3.68 -13.10 -17.46
C ARG A 426 2.70 -13.26 -16.30
N SER A 427 2.77 -14.37 -15.57
CA SER A 427 1.97 -14.58 -14.36
C SER A 427 2.38 -13.60 -13.25
N TYR A 428 3.68 -13.35 -13.09
CA TYR A 428 4.19 -12.36 -12.14
C TYR A 428 3.73 -10.93 -12.49
N ILE A 429 3.92 -10.49 -13.74
CA ILE A 429 3.53 -9.16 -14.17
C ILE A 429 2.00 -8.99 -14.16
N SER A 430 1.23 -10.01 -14.57
CA SER A 430 -0.23 -9.99 -14.50
C SER A 430 -0.72 -9.73 -13.07
N GLY A 431 -0.14 -10.41 -12.07
CA GLY A 431 -0.48 -10.14 -10.66
C GLY A 431 -0.05 -8.75 -10.21
N GLY A 432 1.16 -8.33 -10.57
CA GLY A 432 1.72 -7.04 -10.17
C GLY A 432 1.02 -5.82 -10.81
N THR A 433 0.41 -5.98 -11.98
CA THR A 433 -0.17 -4.87 -12.78
C THR A 433 -1.19 -4.04 -11.99
N THR A 434 -1.87 -4.62 -11.00
CA THR A 434 -2.71 -3.89 -10.04
C THR A 434 -1.98 -2.68 -9.41
N GLY A 435 -0.67 -2.77 -9.13
CA GLY A 435 0.13 -1.64 -8.65
C GLY A 435 0.24 -0.49 -9.67
N LEU A 436 0.22 -0.78 -10.98
CA LEU A 436 0.15 0.26 -12.02
C LEU A 436 -1.22 0.95 -12.04
N PHE A 437 -2.30 0.20 -11.78
CA PHE A 437 -3.62 0.80 -11.60
C PHE A 437 -3.69 1.70 -10.36
N VAL A 438 -3.01 1.34 -9.27
CA VAL A 438 -2.85 2.23 -8.10
C VAL A 438 -2.15 3.54 -8.48
N LEU A 439 -1.14 3.50 -9.35
CA LEU A 439 -0.50 4.73 -9.85
C LEU A 439 -1.42 5.55 -10.74
N ALA A 440 -2.15 4.91 -11.66
CA ALA A 440 -3.13 5.61 -12.49
C ALA A 440 -4.22 6.27 -11.63
N TYR A 441 -4.66 5.57 -10.57
CA TYR A 441 -5.59 6.12 -9.61
C TYR A 441 -5.02 7.30 -8.82
N SER A 442 -3.74 7.25 -8.43
CA SER A 442 -3.09 8.36 -7.74
C SER A 442 -3.07 9.65 -8.56
N LEU A 443 -2.93 9.54 -9.89
CA LEU A 443 -3.04 10.71 -10.78
C LEU A 443 -4.43 11.32 -10.74
N TRP A 444 -5.47 10.47 -10.82
CA TRP A 444 -6.86 10.93 -10.74
C TRP A 444 -7.17 11.57 -9.37
N TYR A 445 -6.71 10.94 -8.29
CA TYR A 445 -6.91 11.44 -6.93
C TYR A 445 -6.22 12.79 -6.71
N TYR A 446 -4.99 12.94 -7.20
CA TYR A 446 -4.25 14.20 -7.11
C TYR A 446 -4.99 15.36 -7.79
N THR A 447 -5.59 15.14 -8.96
CA THR A 447 -6.22 16.21 -9.74
C THR A 447 -7.66 16.52 -9.35
N HIS A 448 -8.38 15.59 -8.70
CA HIS A 448 -9.82 15.73 -8.42
C HIS A 448 -10.18 15.77 -6.93
N VAL A 449 -9.28 15.34 -6.04
CA VAL A 449 -9.60 15.14 -4.61
C VAL A 449 -8.57 15.77 -3.68
N ALA A 450 -7.28 15.69 -4.01
CA ALA A 450 -6.23 16.04 -3.06
C ALA A 450 -6.10 17.54 -2.78
N ASP A 451 -6.57 18.41 -3.69
CA ASP A 451 -6.42 19.88 -3.64
C ASP A 451 -4.99 20.35 -3.28
N MET A 452 -3.98 19.54 -3.59
CA MET A 452 -2.57 19.80 -3.29
C MET A 452 -1.93 20.61 -4.41
N THR A 453 -1.30 21.73 -4.05
CA THR A 453 -0.64 22.63 -5.00
C THR A 453 0.86 22.75 -4.75
N GLY A 454 1.60 23.06 -5.82
CA GLY A 454 3.04 23.29 -5.75
C GLY A 454 3.91 22.03 -5.92
N PHE A 455 5.14 22.28 -6.37
CA PHE A 455 6.10 21.22 -6.72
C PHE A 455 6.50 20.35 -5.51
N PHE A 456 6.69 20.97 -4.33
CA PHE A 456 7.09 20.27 -3.12
C PHE A 456 6.05 19.20 -2.71
N GLN A 457 4.77 19.59 -2.64
CA GLN A 457 3.67 18.67 -2.30
C GLN A 457 3.50 17.58 -3.37
N ALA A 458 3.54 17.95 -4.66
CA ALA A 458 3.46 16.99 -5.76
C ALA A 458 4.59 15.95 -5.72
N ALA A 459 5.83 16.38 -5.46
CA ALA A 459 6.98 15.48 -5.37
C ALA A 459 6.79 14.46 -4.24
N PHE A 460 6.41 14.91 -3.04
CA PHE A 460 6.15 14.04 -1.90
C PHE A 460 4.97 13.08 -2.15
N TYR A 461 3.88 13.60 -2.73
CA TYR A 461 2.72 12.81 -3.13
C TYR A 461 3.08 11.67 -4.07
N PHE A 462 3.68 12.00 -5.23
CA PHE A 462 4.03 11.00 -6.23
C PHE A 462 5.17 10.09 -5.78
N GLY A 463 6.09 10.58 -4.96
CA GLY A 463 7.18 9.78 -4.40
C GLY A 463 6.67 8.68 -3.48
N TYR A 464 5.88 9.02 -2.45
CA TYR A 464 5.36 8.02 -1.52
C TYR A 464 4.33 7.08 -2.16
N THR A 465 3.46 7.59 -3.04
CA THR A 465 2.53 6.72 -3.80
C THR A 465 3.27 5.77 -4.75
N SER A 466 4.37 6.21 -5.37
CA SER A 466 5.24 5.34 -6.19
C SER A 466 5.90 4.23 -5.38
N MET A 467 6.39 4.53 -4.18
CA MET A 467 6.94 3.52 -3.28
C MET A 467 5.88 2.48 -2.88
N MET A 468 4.67 2.95 -2.54
CA MET A 468 3.56 2.08 -2.18
C MET A 468 3.14 1.19 -3.35
N ALA A 469 2.93 1.77 -4.53
CA ALA A 469 2.55 1.04 -5.73
C ALA A 469 3.58 0.00 -6.16
N TYR A 470 4.88 0.31 -6.02
CA TYR A 470 5.96 -0.63 -6.29
C TYR A 470 5.92 -1.82 -5.32
N CYS A 471 5.74 -1.59 -4.03
CA CYS A 471 5.56 -2.67 -3.05
C CYS A 471 4.32 -3.52 -3.36
N PHE A 472 3.21 -2.89 -3.75
CA PHE A 472 2.00 -3.59 -4.21
C PHE A 472 2.28 -4.45 -5.45
N PHE A 473 2.99 -3.92 -6.45
CA PHE A 473 3.37 -4.65 -7.66
C PHE A 473 4.18 -5.91 -7.32
N VAL A 474 5.21 -5.77 -6.47
CA VAL A 474 6.09 -6.89 -6.11
C VAL A 474 5.36 -7.96 -5.29
N MET A 475 4.52 -7.54 -4.34
CA MET A 475 3.73 -8.45 -3.50
C MET A 475 2.67 -9.21 -4.31
N LEU A 476 1.86 -8.50 -5.10
CA LEU A 476 0.81 -9.11 -5.91
C LEU A 476 1.39 -9.96 -7.06
N GLY A 477 2.56 -9.58 -7.58
CA GLY A 477 3.28 -10.40 -8.55
C GLY A 477 3.74 -11.74 -7.97
N PHE A 478 4.21 -11.75 -6.71
CA PHE A 478 4.52 -13.00 -6.00
C PHE A 478 3.27 -13.89 -5.85
N ILE A 479 2.14 -13.34 -5.40
CA ILE A 479 0.88 -14.09 -5.28
C ILE A 479 0.50 -14.68 -6.65
N GLY A 480 0.50 -13.84 -7.69
CA GLY A 480 0.13 -14.26 -9.04
C GLY A 480 1.00 -15.38 -9.59
N PHE A 481 2.31 -15.29 -9.39
CA PHE A 481 3.24 -16.34 -9.79
C PHE A 481 3.04 -17.63 -8.99
N GLN A 482 2.92 -17.57 -7.66
CA GLN A 482 2.75 -18.77 -6.83
C GLN A 482 1.44 -19.51 -7.16
N SER A 483 0.34 -18.78 -7.33
CA SER A 483 -0.95 -19.35 -7.73
C SER A 483 -0.86 -20.00 -9.12
N SER A 484 -0.19 -19.35 -10.07
CA SER A 484 0.00 -19.89 -11.41
C SER A 484 0.93 -21.11 -11.41
N LEU A 485 2.02 -21.11 -10.64
CA LEU A 485 2.92 -22.25 -10.49
C LEU A 485 2.19 -23.45 -9.88
N PHE A 486 1.35 -23.24 -8.87
CA PHE A 486 0.51 -24.30 -8.29
C PHE A 486 -0.45 -24.88 -9.34
N PHE A 487 -1.15 -24.01 -10.08
CA PHE A 487 -2.07 -24.41 -11.14
C PHE A 487 -1.37 -25.20 -12.25
N VAL A 488 -0.28 -24.68 -12.81
CA VAL A 488 0.51 -25.32 -13.87
C VAL A 488 1.00 -26.69 -13.42
N ASN A 489 1.59 -26.80 -12.22
CA ASN A 489 2.00 -28.10 -11.70
C ASN A 489 0.83 -29.06 -11.55
N LYS A 490 -0.35 -28.58 -11.16
CA LYS A 490 -1.53 -29.42 -10.98
C LYS A 490 -2.06 -29.98 -12.31
N ILE A 491 -2.20 -29.13 -13.34
CA ILE A 491 -2.74 -29.55 -14.65
C ILE A 491 -1.78 -30.46 -15.43
N TYR A 492 -0.46 -30.27 -15.31
CA TYR A 492 0.50 -31.14 -16.01
C TYR A 492 0.81 -32.44 -15.27
N ARG A 493 0.61 -32.50 -13.95
CA ARG A 493 0.67 -33.78 -13.20
C ARG A 493 -0.51 -34.71 -13.50
N THR A 494 -1.64 -34.16 -13.94
CA THR A 494 -2.81 -34.97 -14.32
C THR A 494 -2.67 -35.58 -15.71
N ILE A 495 -1.73 -35.10 -16.54
CA ILE A 495 -1.43 -35.74 -17.81
C ILE A 495 -0.52 -36.94 -17.53
N LYS A 496 -0.96 -38.14 -17.91
CA LYS A 496 -0.08 -39.32 -18.00
C LYS A 496 0.78 -39.15 -19.24
N VAL A 497 1.89 -38.42 -19.13
CA VAL A 497 2.92 -38.44 -20.17
C VAL A 497 3.90 -39.54 -19.77
N GLU A 498 3.93 -40.63 -20.54
CA GLU A 498 4.90 -41.73 -20.39
C GLU A 498 6.35 -41.26 -20.61
#